data_AF-A0A2C6MA98-F1
#
_entry.id   AF-A0A2C6MA98-F1
#
_cell.length_a   1.000
_cell.length_b   1.000
_cell.length_c   1.000
_cell.angle_alpha   90.00
_cell.angle_beta   90.00
_cell.angle_gamma   90.00
#
_symmetry.space_group_name_H-M   'P 1'
#
loop_
_entity.id
_entity.type
_entity.pdbx_description
1 polymer ?
#
loop_
_entity_poly.entity_id
_entity_poly.type
_entity_poly.pdbx_seq_one_letter_code
_entity_poly.pdbx_strand_id
1 'polypeptide(L)'
;MSKQSKPDFADYIYSYFMKYLPLQRGLSPNTISSYSCSLMLLYQFCKSERGIPYEKLSLDRIDKQVVDDYLLWLEASRNNSAATRNQRLSALKSLFQYIRSESVVYTALCCDILSIPEKKTPTAP
;
A
#
# COMPACT_ATOMS: atom_id res chain seq x y z
N MET A 1 -22.38 20.77 -16.91
CA MET A 1 -21.05 21.06 -16.35
C MET A 1 -20.58 19.82 -15.61
N SER A 2 -19.70 19.04 -16.24
CA SER A 2 -19.21 17.78 -15.69
C SER A 2 -18.37 18.09 -14.45
N LYS A 3 -18.83 17.72 -13.25
CA LYS A 3 -17.98 17.70 -12.06
C LYS A 3 -16.87 16.69 -12.34
N GLN A 4 -15.68 17.17 -12.70
CA GLN A 4 -14.47 16.37 -12.58
C GLN A 4 -14.28 16.10 -11.09
N SER A 5 -14.79 14.97 -10.60
CA SER A 5 -14.46 14.48 -9.27
C SER A 5 -13.00 14.07 -9.30
N LYS A 6 -12.21 14.62 -8.37
CA LYS A 6 -10.87 14.12 -8.10
C LYS A 6 -10.98 12.60 -7.83
N PRO A 7 -10.18 11.74 -8.49
CA PRO A 7 -10.21 10.31 -8.20
C PRO A 7 -9.91 10.11 -6.72
N ASP A 8 -10.80 9.39 -6.05
CA ASP A 8 -10.64 9.05 -4.64
C ASP A 8 -9.66 7.88 -4.51
N PHE A 9 -9.21 7.61 -3.28
CA PHE A 9 -8.35 6.47 -3.01
C PHE A 9 -8.96 5.15 -3.52
N ALA A 10 -10.27 4.97 -3.40
CA ALA A 10 -10.97 3.80 -3.93
C ALA A 10 -10.83 3.64 -5.46
N ASP A 11 -10.81 4.74 -6.22
CA ASP A 11 -10.63 4.70 -7.68
C ASP A 11 -9.25 4.19 -8.05
N TYR A 12 -8.20 4.66 -7.35
CA TYR A 12 -6.84 4.15 -7.53
C TYR A 12 -6.71 2.68 -7.17
N ILE A 13 -7.37 2.23 -6.10
CA ILE A 13 -7.36 0.81 -5.70
C ILE A 13 -8.03 -0.03 -6.78
N TYR A 14 -9.19 0.40 -7.28
CA TYR A 14 -9.90 -0.31 -8.33
C TYR A 14 -9.06 -0.42 -9.61
N SER A 15 -8.53 0.69 -10.10
CA SER A 15 -7.70 0.69 -11.32
C SER A 15 -6.40 -0.08 -11.12
N TYR A 16 -5.80 -0.04 -9.94
CA TYR A 16 -4.62 -0.81 -9.59
C TYR A 16 -4.86 -2.32 -9.72
N PHE A 17 -5.90 -2.85 -9.06
CA PHE A 17 -6.17 -4.29 -9.06
C PHE A 17 -6.82 -4.81 -10.36
N MET A 18 -7.70 -4.02 -10.98
CA MET A 18 -8.48 -4.48 -12.14
C MET A 18 -7.78 -4.23 -13.47
N LYS A 19 -6.85 -3.25 -13.52
CA LYS A 19 -6.18 -2.87 -14.77
C LYS A 19 -4.67 -2.96 -14.66
N TYR A 20 -4.06 -2.23 -13.73
CA TYR A 20 -2.60 -2.11 -13.67
C TYR A 20 -1.91 -3.46 -13.41
N LEU A 21 -2.29 -4.17 -12.34
CA LEU A 21 -1.67 -5.43 -11.98
C LEU A 21 -1.85 -6.55 -13.03
N PRO A 22 -3.06 -6.84 -13.53
CA PRO A 22 -3.25 -7.92 -14.50
C PRO A 22 -2.86 -7.51 -15.93
N LEU A 23 -3.26 -6.33 -16.41
CA LEU A 23 -3.13 -5.98 -17.83
C LEU A 23 -1.79 -5.30 -18.14
N GLN A 24 -1.26 -4.49 -17.23
CA GLN A 24 -0.01 -3.76 -17.48
C GLN A 24 1.22 -4.46 -16.90
N ARG A 25 1.09 -5.06 -15.71
CA ARG A 25 2.20 -5.76 -15.04
C ARG A 25 2.20 -7.27 -15.29
N GLY A 26 1.10 -7.85 -15.79
CA GLY A 26 1.01 -9.27 -16.08
C GLY A 26 1.22 -10.17 -14.85
N LEU A 27 0.87 -9.70 -13.65
CA LEU A 27 1.11 -10.49 -12.43
C LEU A 27 0.15 -11.68 -12.33
N SER A 28 0.63 -12.77 -11.74
CA SER A 28 -0.20 -13.96 -11.50
C SER A 28 -1.33 -13.66 -10.51
N PRO A 29 -2.45 -14.40 -10.59
CA PRO A 29 -3.55 -14.28 -9.62
C PRO A 29 -3.09 -14.45 -8.16
N ASN A 30 -2.12 -15.32 -7.91
CA ASN A 30 -1.54 -15.54 -6.57
C ASN A 30 -0.81 -14.30 -6.06
N THR A 31 -0.01 -13.65 -6.91
CA THR A 31 0.69 -12.41 -6.56
C THR A 31 -0.31 -11.28 -6.30
N ILE A 32 -1.33 -11.14 -7.15
CA ILE A 32 -2.42 -10.16 -6.99
C ILE A 32 -3.17 -10.39 -5.68
N SER A 33 -3.49 -11.64 -5.36
CA SER A 33 -4.13 -12.03 -4.08
C SER A 33 -3.24 -11.68 -2.89
N SER A 34 -1.93 -11.93 -2.97
CA SER A 34 -0.97 -11.52 -1.93
C SER A 34 -0.91 -10.00 -1.74
N TYR A 35 -1.00 -9.23 -2.82
CA TYR A 35 -1.04 -7.77 -2.76
C TYR A 35 -2.33 -7.26 -2.12
N SER A 36 -3.47 -7.83 -2.51
CA SER A 36 -4.78 -7.54 -1.89
C SER A 36 -4.77 -7.83 -0.40
N CYS A 37 -4.23 -8.99 0.00
CA CYS A 37 -4.04 -9.36 1.41
C CYS A 37 -3.18 -8.33 2.17
N SER A 38 -2.14 -7.79 1.54
CA SER A 38 -1.28 -6.77 2.14
C SER A 38 -2.03 -5.46 2.40
N LEU A 39 -2.92 -5.05 1.51
CA LEU A 39 -3.74 -3.85 1.69
C LEU A 39 -4.87 -4.06 2.69
N MET A 40 -5.50 -5.24 2.71
CA MET A 40 -6.48 -5.57 3.74
C MET A 40 -5.88 -5.49 5.15
N LEU A 41 -4.62 -5.90 5.32
CA LEU A 41 -3.90 -5.75 6.59
C LEU A 41 -3.65 -4.26 6.94
N LEU A 42 -3.31 -3.43 5.95
CA LEU A 42 -3.20 -1.98 6.18
C LEU A 42 -4.55 -1.39 6.64
N TYR A 43 -5.66 -1.79 6.02
CA TYR A 43 -6.99 -1.34 6.42
C TYR A 43 -7.35 -1.79 7.84
N GLN A 44 -7.01 -3.04 8.18
CA GLN A 44 -7.20 -3.54 9.54
C GLN A 44 -6.38 -2.75 10.56
N PHE A 45 -5.12 -2.45 10.26
CA PHE A 45 -4.26 -1.61 11.09
C PHE A 45 -4.86 -0.20 11.27
N CYS A 46 -5.23 0.48 10.18
CA CYS A 46 -5.84 1.82 10.27
C CYS A 46 -7.13 1.81 11.11
N LYS A 47 -7.95 0.77 10.99
CA LYS A 47 -9.16 0.63 11.79
C LYS A 47 -8.87 0.38 13.27
N SER A 48 -7.97 -0.54 13.58
CA SER A 48 -7.71 -0.99 14.95
C SER A 48 -6.83 -0.02 15.74
N GLU A 49 -5.74 0.47 15.14
CA GLU A 49 -4.73 1.28 15.84
C GLU A 49 -4.97 2.79 15.70
N ARG A 50 -5.69 3.22 14.64
CA ARG A 50 -5.94 4.66 14.38
C ARG A 50 -7.42 5.05 14.47
N GLY A 51 -8.33 4.09 14.59
CA GLY A 51 -9.77 4.35 14.57
C GLY A 51 -10.29 4.89 13.23
N ILE A 52 -9.53 4.72 12.13
CA ILE A 52 -9.91 5.19 10.79
C ILE A 52 -10.64 4.04 10.07
N PRO A 53 -11.96 4.15 9.85
CA PRO A 53 -12.69 3.13 9.10
C PRO A 53 -12.31 3.18 7.62
N TYR A 54 -12.51 2.07 6.91
CA TYR A 54 -12.12 1.95 5.51
C TYR A 54 -12.81 2.96 4.59
N GLU A 55 -14.07 3.35 4.90
CA GLU A 55 -14.78 4.36 4.09
C GLU A 55 -14.18 5.76 4.19
N LYS A 56 -13.38 6.01 5.22
CA LYS A 56 -12.74 7.31 5.47
C LYS A 56 -11.24 7.30 5.17
N LEU A 57 -10.71 6.17 4.71
CA LEU A 57 -9.30 6.06 4.38
C LEU A 57 -9.07 6.69 3.01
N SER A 58 -8.22 7.71 2.98
CA SER A 58 -7.86 8.46 1.79
C SER A 58 -6.34 8.62 1.72
N LEU A 59 -5.82 9.05 0.56
CA LEU A 59 -4.37 9.21 0.37
C LEU A 59 -3.76 10.27 1.31
N ASP A 60 -4.52 11.30 1.71
CA ASP A 60 -4.07 12.28 2.71
C ASP A 60 -3.96 11.72 4.13
N ARG A 61 -4.54 10.54 4.39
CA ARG A 61 -4.48 9.85 5.70
C ARG A 61 -3.41 8.77 5.76
N ILE A 62 -2.72 8.50 4.66
CA ILE A 62 -1.64 7.52 4.61
C ILE A 62 -0.37 8.28 4.27
N ASP A 63 0.42 8.59 5.29
CA ASP A 63 1.76 9.16 5.14
C ASP A 63 2.85 8.13 5.47
N LYS A 64 4.11 8.57 5.41
CA LYS A 64 5.26 7.74 5.76
C LYS A 64 5.17 7.18 7.19
N GLN A 65 4.73 7.99 8.15
CA GLN A 65 4.62 7.58 9.55
C GLN A 65 3.56 6.50 9.74
N VAL A 66 2.42 6.61 9.06
CA VAL A 66 1.38 5.56 9.06
C VAL A 66 1.93 4.25 8.51
N VAL A 67 2.72 4.29 7.44
CA VAL A 67 3.34 3.09 6.88
C VAL A 67 4.42 2.52 7.82
N ASP A 68 5.26 3.36 8.43
CA ASP A 68 6.26 2.89 9.40
C ASP A 68 5.61 2.23 10.62
N ASP A 69 4.55 2.84 11.17
CA ASP A 69 3.80 2.29 12.31
C ASP A 69 3.05 1.00 11.93
N TYR A 70 2.50 0.93 10.72
CA TYR A 70 1.93 -0.31 10.18
C TYR A 70 2.97 -1.44 10.16
N LEU A 71 4.18 -1.15 9.68
CA LEU A 71 5.24 -2.15 9.60
C LEU A 71 5.74 -2.60 10.97
N LEU A 72 5.77 -1.72 11.96
CA LEU A 72 6.05 -2.07 13.36
C LEU A 72 4.94 -2.95 13.94
N TRP A 73 3.68 -2.61 13.67
CA TRP A 73 2.52 -3.39 14.10
C TRP A 73 2.51 -4.81 13.50
N LEU A 74 2.92 -4.98 12.24
CA LEU A 74 3.07 -6.31 11.64
C LEU A 74 4.03 -7.20 12.44
N GLU A 75 5.13 -6.64 12.94
CA GLU A 75 6.12 -7.38 13.73
C GLU A 75 5.62 -7.61 15.15
N ALA A 76 5.13 -6.57 15.83
CA ALA A 76 4.75 -6.63 17.23
C ALA A 76 3.45 -7.43 17.48
N SER A 77 2.41 -7.17 16.68
CA SER A 77 1.07 -7.71 16.92
C SER A 77 0.79 -8.97 16.11
N ARG A 78 1.45 -9.15 14.96
CA ARG A 78 1.26 -10.31 14.07
C ARG A 78 2.45 -11.26 14.02
N ASN A 79 3.54 -10.94 14.71
CA ASN A 79 4.75 -11.76 14.78
C ASN A 79 5.33 -12.07 13.39
N ASN A 80 5.15 -11.16 12.42
CA ASN A 80 5.69 -11.32 11.07
C ASN A 80 7.21 -11.21 11.10
N SER A 81 7.88 -12.10 10.37
CA SER A 81 9.33 -12.00 10.15
C SER A 81 9.69 -10.73 9.35
N ALA A 82 10.96 -10.32 9.42
CA ALA A 82 11.48 -9.23 8.58
C ALA A 82 11.25 -9.48 7.07
N ALA A 83 11.36 -10.74 6.62
CA ALA A 83 11.10 -11.11 5.23
C ALA A 83 9.63 -10.91 4.86
N THR A 84 8.70 -11.37 5.72
CA THR A 84 7.26 -11.18 5.51
C THR A 84 6.90 -9.70 5.55
N ARG A 85 7.44 -8.92 6.50
CA ARG A 85 7.29 -7.47 6.58
C ARG A 85 7.73 -6.80 5.27
N ASN A 86 8.90 -7.14 4.75
CA ASN A 86 9.40 -6.57 3.50
C ASN A 86 8.53 -6.93 2.30
N GLN A 87 8.00 -8.16 2.24
CA GLN A 87 7.05 -8.56 1.19
C GLN A 87 5.78 -7.67 1.23
N ARG A 88 5.26 -7.38 2.43
CA ARG A 88 4.11 -6.48 2.60
C ARG A 88 4.47 -5.03 2.22
N LEU A 89 5.66 -4.56 2.59
CA LEU A 89 6.16 -3.24 2.16
C LEU A 89 6.29 -3.16 0.63
N SER A 90 6.81 -4.19 -0.03
CA SER A 90 6.93 -4.24 -1.49
C SER A 90 5.57 -4.12 -2.19
N ALA A 91 4.53 -4.81 -1.67
CA ALA A 91 3.17 -4.67 -2.19
C ALA A 91 2.65 -3.22 -2.04
N LEU A 92 2.87 -2.58 -0.88
CA LEU A 92 2.50 -1.17 -0.67
C LEU A 92 3.27 -0.25 -1.61
N LYS A 93 4.60 -0.40 -1.71
CA LYS A 93 5.42 0.39 -2.63
C LYS A 93 4.98 0.23 -4.08
N SER A 94 4.54 -0.96 -4.49
CA SER A 94 3.99 -1.16 -5.84
C SER A 94 2.72 -0.34 -6.06
N LEU A 95 1.85 -0.19 -5.06
CA LEU A 95 0.67 0.67 -5.15
C LEU A 95 1.07 2.15 -5.24
N PHE A 96 1.99 2.62 -4.39
CA PHE A 96 2.43 4.02 -4.43
C PHE A 96 3.26 4.37 -5.67
N GLN A 97 3.96 3.41 -6.26
CA GLN A 97 4.59 3.57 -7.57
C GLN A 97 3.54 3.79 -8.67
N TYR A 98 2.43 3.04 -8.61
CA TYR A 98 1.30 3.22 -9.53
C TYR A 98 0.62 4.58 -9.32
N ILE A 99 0.25 4.95 -8.09
CA ILE A 99 -0.40 6.24 -7.81
C ILE A 99 0.47 7.42 -8.28
N ARG A 100 1.79 7.32 -8.10
CA ARG A 100 2.74 8.33 -8.58
C ARG A 100 2.73 8.49 -10.10
N SER A 101 2.52 7.42 -10.87
CA SER A 101 2.43 7.52 -12.34
C SER A 101 1.10 8.11 -12.81
N GLU A 102 0.03 7.94 -12.03
CA GLU A 102 -1.31 8.40 -12.38
C GLU A 102 -1.62 9.83 -11.90
N SER A 103 -0.87 10.34 -10.91
CA SER A 103 -1.21 11.60 -10.25
C SER A 103 -0.02 12.39 -9.75
N VAL A 104 0.21 13.53 -10.40
CA VAL A 104 1.23 14.50 -9.99
C VAL A 104 0.93 15.10 -8.60
N VAL A 105 -0.34 15.18 -8.20
CA VAL A 105 -0.78 15.76 -6.92
C VAL A 105 -0.22 14.98 -5.73
N TYR A 106 -0.06 13.67 -5.86
CA TYR A 106 0.41 12.79 -4.78
C TYR A 106 1.91 12.44 -4.90
N THR A 107 2.66 13.11 -5.79
CA THR A 107 4.06 12.73 -6.03
C THR A 107 4.93 12.84 -4.79
N ALA A 108 4.82 13.93 -4.02
CA ALA A 108 5.59 14.11 -2.78
C ALA A 108 5.31 12.98 -1.78
N LEU A 109 4.02 12.72 -1.50
CA LEU A 109 3.58 11.62 -0.64
C LEU A 109 4.13 10.26 -1.10
N CYS A 110 4.03 9.97 -2.40
CA CYS A 110 4.52 8.71 -2.94
C CYS A 110 6.04 8.59 -2.80
N CYS A 111 6.80 9.66 -3.06
CA CYS A 111 8.24 9.66 -2.88
C CYS A 111 8.63 9.36 -1.42
N ASP A 112 7.92 9.94 -0.45
CA ASP A 112 8.16 9.70 0.97
C ASP A 112 7.93 8.23 1.35
N ILE A 113 6.82 7.63 0.92
CA ILE A 113 6.52 6.22 1.19
C ILE A 113 7.50 5.28 0.46
N LEU A 114 7.84 5.59 -0.80
CA LEU A 114 8.80 4.80 -1.57
C LEU A 114 10.22 4.84 -0.95
N SER A 115 10.55 5.87 -0.17
CA SER A 115 11.82 6.00 0.54
C SER A 115 11.98 5.05 1.74
N ILE A 116 10.89 4.45 2.24
CA ILE A 116 10.93 3.58 3.43
C ILE A 116 11.83 2.36 3.15
N PRO A 117 12.90 2.12 3.92
CA PRO A 117 13.81 1.02 3.64
C PRO A 117 13.21 -0.33 4.03
N GLU A 118 13.65 -1.37 3.30
CA GLU A 118 13.44 -2.75 3.72
C GLU A 118 14.37 -3.08 4.89
N LYS A 119 13.92 -3.96 5.81
CA LYS A 119 14.79 -4.47 6.87
C LYS A 119 15.77 -5.48 6.27
N LYS A 120 17.01 -5.49 6.75
CA LYS A 120 17.98 -6.53 6.36
C LYS A 120 17.45 -7.89 6.78
N THR A 121 17.38 -8.82 5.83
CA THR A 121 17.09 -10.22 6.08
C THR A 121 18.37 -11.02 5.86
N PRO A 122 18.60 -12.13 6.59
CA PRO A 122 19.66 -13.06 6.24
C PRO A 122 19.50 -13.47 4.79
N THR A 123 20.52 -13.21 3.97
CA THR A 123 20.55 -13.73 2.60
C THR A 123 20.57 -15.24 2.72
N ALA A 124 19.61 -15.94 2.09
CA ALA A 124 19.72 -17.38 1.98
C ALA A 124 21.06 -17.71 1.28
N PRO A 125 21.84 -18.66 1.82
CA PRO A 125 23.14 -19.03 1.24
C PRO A 125 23.01 -19.59 -0.18
#